data_AF-A0A0F5INH4-F1
#
_entry.id   AF-A0A0F5INH4-F1
#
_cell.length_a   1.000
_cell.length_b   1.000
_cell.length_c   1.000
_cell.angle_alpha   90.00
_cell.angle_beta   90.00
_cell.angle_gamma   90.00
#
_symmetry.space_group_name_H-M   'P 1'
#
loop_
_entity.id
_entity.type
_entity.pdbx_description
1 polymer ?
#
loop_
_entity_poly.entity_id
_entity_poly.type
_entity_poly.pdbx_seq_one_letter_code
_entity_poly.pdbx_strand_id
1 'polypeptide(L)'
;MSGIANNPNSPRQKMINLMYLVFIAMMALNVSSEVLDGFELVEDSLRTSIDNSSHRNDIVSGELAAYYQSNPEKVKEWYDKGQQVKTASDSLYNYVQELKERIAVIADGKDADVNKIDHKDDLEAASRVMLAPVTGEGKKLREAIDSYRSMMGEMVEDSAKTRVLEASLSTTPPHKAGINTRTWEEALFENMPVAAAVTLLTKLQSDIRYAEGEVLNNLLSSVDVGDYRVNQIRAQVIPESQIVMRGSQYKANIVLSAVDSTKRPTVFVNGKELPADSKGLFTTVAGAPGTYPVKGYIEMPNNDGSVMRQNFESEYFVTEPSATVAPLLMNVLYAGIANDMRIAVPGVPSGNITATMTNGTLTRKGDIWEARPSKVGTDAVISVNARMADGRSVEMAKNTFRVRALPDPMPYIEYKDQNGNVRKFRGGNMSKRNLIETEVLQAAIDDDILNIKFNVLRFELLFFDSMGNAIPEVSQGASFSDSQKDRIRRLTRGKRFFIRGVVAKGPDGLERTLTPIEVIVN
;
A
#
# COMPACT_ATOMS: atom_id res chain seq x y z
N MET A 1 -63.23 85.70 -70.41
CA MET A 1 -61.76 85.62 -70.30
C MET A 1 -61.40 84.29 -69.66
N SER A 2 -60.33 83.68 -70.16
CA SER A 2 -59.96 82.27 -70.09
C SER A 2 -60.05 81.59 -68.72
N GLY A 3 -60.73 80.44 -68.69
CA GLY A 3 -60.52 79.44 -67.64
C GLY A 3 -59.08 78.97 -67.66
N ILE A 4 -58.40 79.08 -66.52
CA ILE A 4 -57.07 78.52 -66.32
C ILE A 4 -57.25 77.00 -66.26
N ALA A 5 -56.96 76.33 -67.36
CA ALA A 5 -56.83 74.88 -67.40
C ALA A 5 -55.74 74.48 -66.42
N ASN A 6 -56.12 73.80 -65.34
CA ASN A 6 -55.20 73.13 -64.43
C ASN A 6 -54.58 71.95 -65.20
N ASN A 7 -53.49 72.23 -65.92
CA ASN A 7 -52.81 71.25 -66.75
C ASN A 7 -52.00 70.32 -65.82
N PRO A 8 -52.39 69.04 -65.65
CA PRO A 8 -51.81 68.13 -64.65
C PRO A 8 -50.32 67.81 -64.88
N ASN A 9 -49.71 68.38 -65.92
CA ASN A 9 -48.30 68.22 -66.30
C ASN A 9 -47.49 69.53 -66.31
N SER A 10 -47.95 70.58 -65.61
CA SER A 10 -47.14 71.80 -65.45
C SER A 10 -45.81 71.49 -64.71
N PRO A 11 -44.67 72.10 -65.06
CA PRO A 11 -43.38 71.85 -64.40
C PRO A 11 -43.44 72.00 -62.87
N ARG A 12 -44.29 72.91 -62.38
CA ARG A 12 -44.54 73.13 -60.95
C ARG A 12 -45.24 71.93 -60.29
N GLN A 13 -46.26 71.36 -60.91
CA GLN A 13 -46.92 70.14 -60.40
C GLN A 13 -46.00 68.93 -60.45
N LYS A 14 -45.16 68.81 -61.48
CA LYS A 14 -44.13 67.75 -61.53
C LYS A 14 -43.10 67.89 -60.40
N MET A 15 -42.66 69.11 -60.08
CA MET A 15 -41.81 69.34 -58.90
C MET A 15 -42.53 69.00 -57.60
N ILE A 16 -43.78 69.42 -57.42
CA ILE A 16 -44.55 69.12 -56.21
C ILE A 16 -44.77 67.61 -56.06
N ASN A 17 -45.13 66.91 -57.13
CA ASN A 17 -45.30 65.45 -57.12
C ASN A 17 -43.97 64.74 -56.85
N LEU A 18 -42.86 65.20 -57.43
CA LEU A 18 -41.52 64.67 -57.14
C LEU A 18 -41.16 64.88 -55.66
N MET A 19 -41.42 66.06 -55.10
CA MET A 19 -41.19 66.32 -53.67
C MET A 19 -42.08 65.46 -52.77
N TYR A 20 -43.35 65.26 -53.13
CA TYR A 20 -44.25 64.38 -52.38
C TYR A 20 -43.79 62.92 -52.42
N LEU A 21 -43.30 62.46 -53.58
CA LEU A 21 -42.80 61.10 -53.76
C LEU A 21 -41.48 60.90 -53.00
N VAL A 22 -40.60 61.91 -53.01
CA VAL A 22 -39.38 61.93 -52.19
C VAL A 22 -39.70 62.00 -50.70
N PHE A 23 -40.71 62.76 -50.27
CA PHE A 23 -41.14 62.83 -48.88
C PHE A 23 -41.77 61.54 -48.38
N ILE A 24 -42.65 60.92 -49.19
CA ILE A 24 -43.21 59.59 -48.90
C ILE A 24 -42.10 58.54 -48.87
N ALA A 25 -41.14 58.60 -49.80
CA ALA A 25 -39.99 57.71 -49.79
C ALA A 25 -39.11 57.93 -48.55
N MET A 26 -38.86 59.17 -48.12
CA MET A 26 -38.11 59.46 -46.89
C MET A 26 -38.85 58.98 -45.63
N MET A 27 -40.16 59.23 -45.52
CA MET A 27 -40.95 58.70 -44.40
C MET A 27 -41.02 57.17 -44.39
N ALA A 28 -40.97 56.53 -45.57
CA ALA A 28 -40.95 55.07 -45.68
C ALA A 28 -39.55 54.46 -45.42
N LEU A 29 -38.47 55.25 -45.57
CA LEU A 29 -37.10 54.82 -45.26
C LEU A 29 -36.79 54.93 -43.76
N ASN A 30 -37.47 55.82 -43.04
CA ASN A 30 -37.32 55.94 -41.60
C ASN A 30 -38.16 54.87 -40.88
N VAL A 31 -37.57 54.25 -39.86
CA VAL A 31 -38.23 53.24 -39.03
C VAL A 31 -39.26 53.92 -38.12
N SER A 32 -40.41 53.28 -37.86
CA SER A 32 -41.41 53.87 -36.97
C SER A 32 -40.88 53.97 -35.53
N SER A 33 -41.26 55.04 -34.82
CA SER A 33 -40.85 55.26 -33.42
C SER A 33 -41.24 54.11 -32.50
N GLU A 34 -42.42 53.51 -32.71
CA GLU A 34 -42.88 52.34 -31.95
C GLU A 34 -41.95 51.11 -32.10
N VAL A 35 -41.34 50.93 -33.28
CA VAL A 35 -40.38 49.83 -33.51
C VAL A 35 -39.06 50.12 -32.80
N LEU A 36 -38.63 51.39 -32.77
CA LEU A 36 -37.41 51.81 -32.06
C LEU A 36 -37.56 51.70 -30.54
N ASP A 37 -38.72 52.04 -29.99
CA ASP A 37 -39.04 51.84 -28.57
C ASP A 37 -39.11 50.34 -28.22
N GLY A 38 -39.51 49.49 -29.19
CA GLY A 38 -39.43 48.04 -29.06
C GLY A 38 -37.99 47.52 -28.88
N PHE A 39 -37.00 48.13 -29.52
CA PHE A 39 -35.58 47.78 -29.31
C PHE A 39 -35.08 48.16 -27.92
N GLU A 40 -35.50 49.31 -27.39
CA GLU A 40 -35.17 49.74 -26.02
C GLU A 40 -35.70 48.74 -24.98
N LEU A 41 -36.94 48.25 -25.15
CA LEU A 41 -37.49 47.22 -24.27
C LEU A 41 -36.68 45.90 -24.32
N VAL A 42 -36.20 45.51 -25.50
CA VAL A 42 -35.33 44.35 -25.67
C VAL A 42 -33.98 44.59 -25.01
N GLU A 43 -33.41 45.79 -25.16
CA GLU A 43 -32.15 46.16 -24.52
C GLU A 43 -32.26 46.12 -22.99
N ASP A 44 -33.31 46.67 -22.40
CA ASP A 44 -33.55 46.63 -20.95
C ASP A 44 -33.63 45.20 -20.42
N SER A 45 -34.30 44.31 -21.16
CA SER A 45 -34.37 42.89 -20.85
C SER A 45 -33.00 42.21 -20.93
N LEU A 46 -32.21 42.53 -21.96
CA LEU A 46 -30.84 42.01 -22.11
C LEU A 46 -29.92 42.52 -21.00
N ARG A 47 -30.03 43.79 -20.59
CA ARG A 47 -29.27 44.36 -19.46
C ARG A 47 -29.60 43.64 -18.15
N THR A 48 -30.89 43.39 -17.90
CA THR A 48 -31.32 42.60 -16.74
C THR A 48 -30.75 41.17 -16.79
N SER A 49 -30.69 40.55 -17.98
CA SER A 49 -30.06 39.23 -18.16
C SER A 49 -28.56 39.27 -17.90
N ILE A 50 -27.86 40.31 -18.37
CA ILE A 50 -26.43 40.54 -18.13
C ILE A 50 -26.15 40.67 -16.63
N ASP A 51 -26.94 41.45 -15.90
CA ASP A 51 -26.76 41.66 -14.45
C ASP A 51 -26.94 40.34 -13.69
N ASN A 52 -27.98 39.57 -14.03
CA ASN A 52 -28.23 38.26 -13.45
C ASN A 52 -27.10 37.26 -13.74
N SER A 53 -26.63 37.21 -14.99
CA SER A 53 -25.51 36.35 -15.39
C SER A 53 -24.22 36.76 -14.69
N SER A 54 -23.94 38.06 -14.59
CA SER A 54 -22.74 38.58 -13.91
C SER A 54 -22.76 38.23 -12.42
N HIS A 55 -23.90 38.42 -11.74
CA HIS A 55 -24.05 38.03 -10.35
C HIS A 55 -23.85 36.52 -10.14
N ARG A 56 -24.40 35.69 -11.03
CA ARG A 56 -24.18 34.24 -10.98
C ARG A 56 -22.71 33.86 -11.20
N ASN A 57 -22.03 34.52 -12.13
CA ASN A 57 -20.61 34.28 -12.40
C ASN A 57 -19.74 34.66 -11.19
N ASP A 58 -20.07 35.76 -10.50
CA ASP A 58 -19.39 36.16 -9.27
C ASP A 58 -19.54 35.14 -8.14
N ILE A 59 -20.72 34.52 -7.99
CA ILE A 59 -20.94 33.44 -7.03
C ILE A 59 -20.03 32.24 -7.35
N VAL A 60 -20.04 31.76 -8.59
CA VAL A 60 -19.23 30.62 -9.04
C VAL A 60 -17.73 30.89 -8.88
N SER A 61 -17.29 32.11 -9.21
CA SER A 61 -15.91 32.55 -9.00
C SER A 61 -15.54 32.60 -7.51
N GLY A 62 -16.45 33.05 -6.65
CA GLY A 62 -16.29 33.05 -5.19
C GLY A 62 -16.16 31.64 -4.60
N GLU A 63 -16.94 30.68 -5.09
CA GLU A 63 -16.81 29.26 -4.71
C GLU A 63 -15.46 28.68 -5.11
N LEU A 64 -14.99 28.96 -6.34
CA LEU A 64 -13.67 28.53 -6.81
C LEU A 64 -12.53 29.09 -5.94
N ALA A 65 -12.66 30.35 -5.50
CA ALA A 65 -11.71 30.98 -4.57
C ALA A 65 -11.72 30.31 -3.18
N ALA A 66 -12.90 29.91 -2.68
CA ALA A 66 -13.03 29.17 -1.42
C ALA A 66 -12.37 27.78 -1.51
N TYR A 67 -12.55 27.06 -2.62
CA TYR A 67 -11.86 25.79 -2.87
C TYR A 67 -10.34 25.96 -2.97
N TYR A 68 -9.86 27.06 -3.54
CA TYR A 68 -8.43 27.34 -3.58
C TYR A 68 -7.84 27.56 -2.18
N GLN A 69 -8.57 28.24 -1.29
CA GLN A 69 -8.14 28.41 0.10
C GLN A 69 -8.08 27.09 0.88
N SER A 70 -8.99 26.14 0.60
CA SER A 70 -9.01 24.84 1.28
C SER A 70 -7.98 23.85 0.75
N ASN A 71 -7.72 23.84 -0.57
CA ASN A 71 -6.76 22.93 -1.19
C ASN A 71 -5.94 23.59 -2.32
N PRO A 72 -4.93 24.41 -1.97
CA PRO A 72 -4.16 25.16 -2.96
C PRO A 72 -3.42 24.28 -3.97
N GLU A 73 -2.88 23.12 -3.56
CA GLU A 73 -2.08 22.27 -4.45
C GLU A 73 -2.88 21.71 -5.62
N LYS A 74 -4.15 21.35 -5.38
CA LYS A 74 -5.01 20.73 -6.39
C LYS A 74 -5.78 21.76 -7.21
N VAL A 75 -6.20 22.84 -6.58
CA VAL A 75 -7.15 23.80 -7.18
C VAL A 75 -6.44 24.92 -7.94
N LYS A 76 -5.13 25.12 -7.72
CA LYS A 76 -4.35 26.20 -8.34
C LYS A 76 -4.54 26.31 -9.85
N GLU A 77 -4.41 25.21 -10.58
CA GLU A 77 -4.53 25.21 -12.04
C GLU A 77 -5.91 25.71 -12.49
N TRP A 78 -6.97 25.22 -11.85
CA TRP A 78 -8.35 25.58 -12.17
C TRP A 78 -8.68 27.02 -11.76
N TYR A 79 -8.17 27.46 -10.61
CA TYR A 79 -8.30 28.83 -10.14
C TYR A 79 -7.60 29.82 -11.09
N ASP A 80 -6.37 29.53 -11.51
CA ASP A 80 -5.62 30.37 -12.45
C ASP A 80 -6.34 30.46 -13.80
N LYS A 81 -6.91 29.35 -14.30
CA LYS A 81 -7.76 29.35 -15.51
C LYS A 81 -9.04 30.17 -15.31
N GLY A 82 -9.72 30.03 -14.18
CA GLY A 82 -10.92 30.80 -13.86
C GLY A 82 -10.66 32.32 -13.82
N GLN A 83 -9.51 32.73 -13.29
CA GLN A 83 -9.11 34.13 -13.27
C GLN A 83 -8.80 34.68 -14.67
N GLN A 84 -8.17 33.85 -15.53
CA GLN A 84 -7.94 34.20 -16.94
C GLN A 84 -9.27 34.39 -17.68
N VAL A 85 -10.24 33.50 -17.46
CA VAL A 85 -11.58 33.57 -18.05
C VAL A 85 -12.25 34.89 -17.69
N LYS A 86 -12.33 35.21 -16.39
CA LYS A 86 -12.93 36.46 -15.91
C LYS A 86 -12.27 37.70 -16.53
N THR A 87 -10.94 37.73 -16.54
CA THR A 87 -10.17 38.86 -17.10
C THR A 87 -10.44 39.05 -18.60
N ALA A 88 -10.49 37.95 -19.37
CA ALA A 88 -10.77 37.99 -20.80
C ALA A 88 -12.23 38.43 -21.08
N SER A 89 -13.19 37.93 -20.31
CA SER A 89 -14.61 38.28 -20.41
C SER A 89 -14.84 39.75 -20.09
N ASP A 90 -14.25 40.26 -19.00
CA ASP A 90 -14.34 41.67 -18.62
C ASP A 90 -13.71 42.59 -19.66
N SER A 91 -12.55 42.21 -20.21
CA SER A 91 -11.89 42.99 -21.26
C SER A 91 -12.75 43.11 -22.52
N LEU A 92 -13.36 42.01 -22.98
CA LEU A 92 -14.20 42.03 -24.18
C LEU A 92 -15.53 42.74 -23.92
N TYR A 93 -16.15 42.52 -22.76
CA TYR A 93 -17.38 43.20 -22.35
C TYR A 93 -17.20 44.73 -22.31
N ASN A 94 -16.11 45.20 -21.69
CA ASN A 94 -15.79 46.62 -21.57
C ASN A 94 -15.46 47.24 -22.94
N TYR A 95 -14.79 46.48 -23.81
CA TYR A 95 -14.54 46.94 -25.18
C TYR A 95 -15.85 47.13 -25.96
N VAL A 96 -16.80 46.19 -25.83
CA VAL A 96 -18.14 46.33 -26.44
C VAL A 96 -18.89 47.53 -25.83
N GLN A 97 -18.75 47.77 -24.52
CA GLN A 97 -19.35 48.93 -23.85
C GLN A 97 -18.80 50.25 -24.41
N GLU A 98 -17.48 50.35 -24.59
CA GLU A 98 -16.84 51.52 -25.21
C GLU A 98 -17.37 51.77 -26.63
N LEU A 99 -17.60 50.70 -27.42
CA LEU A 99 -18.19 50.83 -28.76
C LEU A 99 -19.62 51.36 -28.71
N LYS A 100 -20.45 50.91 -27.76
CA LYS A 100 -21.81 51.44 -27.56
C LYS A 100 -21.77 52.94 -27.23
N GLU A 101 -20.90 53.35 -26.32
CA GLU A 101 -20.69 54.74 -25.93
C GLU A 101 -20.24 55.60 -27.11
N ARG A 102 -19.28 55.12 -27.90
CA ARG A 102 -18.83 55.82 -29.11
C ARG A 102 -19.95 56.00 -30.14
N ILE A 103 -20.81 54.99 -30.32
CA ILE A 103 -21.96 55.08 -31.24
C ILE A 103 -22.96 56.12 -30.72
N ALA A 104 -23.31 56.07 -29.43
CA ALA A 104 -24.22 57.03 -28.82
C ALA A 104 -23.69 58.48 -28.92
N VAL A 105 -22.38 58.68 -28.69
CA VAL A 105 -21.74 60.01 -28.79
C VAL A 105 -21.77 60.57 -30.22
N ILE A 106 -21.67 59.71 -31.25
CA ILE A 106 -21.78 60.17 -32.63
C ILE A 106 -23.23 60.56 -32.98
N ALA A 107 -24.22 59.87 -32.40
CA ALA A 107 -25.64 60.15 -32.62
C ALA A 107 -26.12 61.40 -31.87
N ASP A 108 -25.88 61.49 -30.56
CA ASP A 108 -26.48 62.51 -29.68
C ASP A 108 -25.49 63.60 -29.22
N GLY A 109 -24.19 63.42 -29.46
CA GLY A 109 -23.14 64.36 -29.07
C GLY A 109 -22.44 64.00 -27.75
N LYS A 110 -21.74 64.96 -27.14
CA LYS A 110 -20.79 64.69 -26.04
C LYS A 110 -21.44 64.21 -24.73
N ASP A 111 -22.70 64.55 -24.51
CA ASP A 111 -23.46 64.21 -23.30
C ASP A 111 -24.42 63.03 -23.54
N ALA A 112 -24.16 62.21 -24.56
CA ALA A 112 -24.98 61.06 -24.92
C ALA A 112 -25.03 60.01 -23.80
N ASP A 113 -26.23 59.49 -23.52
CA ASP A 113 -26.44 58.35 -22.63
C ASP A 113 -26.77 57.12 -23.45
N VAL A 114 -25.96 56.07 -23.32
CA VAL A 114 -26.16 54.79 -24.01
C VAL A 114 -27.51 54.17 -23.65
N ASN A 115 -28.02 54.40 -22.45
CA ASN A 115 -29.30 53.86 -22.00
C ASN A 115 -30.50 54.67 -22.49
N LYS A 116 -30.27 55.88 -23.01
CA LYS A 116 -31.34 56.78 -23.45
C LYS A 116 -30.88 57.62 -24.63
N ILE A 117 -30.88 56.98 -25.79
CA ILE A 117 -30.48 57.59 -27.06
C ILE A 117 -31.65 58.37 -27.63
N ASP A 118 -31.43 59.63 -28.01
CA ASP A 118 -32.44 60.51 -28.57
C ASP A 118 -32.59 60.27 -30.09
N HIS A 119 -31.48 60.20 -30.84
CA HIS A 119 -31.47 59.94 -32.29
C HIS A 119 -31.39 58.43 -32.60
N LYS A 120 -32.41 57.69 -32.14
CA LYS A 120 -32.49 56.22 -32.27
C LYS A 120 -32.49 55.71 -33.72
N ASP A 121 -33.00 56.51 -34.65
CA ASP A 121 -33.17 56.21 -36.07
C ASP A 121 -31.93 56.54 -36.93
N ASP A 122 -30.88 57.13 -36.36
CA ASP A 122 -29.64 57.45 -37.08
C ASP A 122 -29.00 56.17 -37.67
N LEU A 123 -28.76 56.19 -38.99
CA LEU A 123 -28.20 55.05 -39.74
C LEU A 123 -26.68 55.17 -39.97
N GLU A 124 -26.10 56.34 -39.72
CA GLU A 124 -24.70 56.66 -40.01
C GLU A 124 -23.80 56.43 -38.81
N ALA A 125 -24.27 56.68 -37.58
CA ALA A 125 -23.43 56.64 -36.37
C ALA A 125 -22.80 55.26 -36.15
N ALA A 126 -23.60 54.19 -36.24
CA ALA A 126 -23.10 52.81 -36.13
C ALA A 126 -22.12 52.46 -37.26
N SER A 127 -22.47 52.81 -38.50
CA SER A 127 -21.63 52.59 -39.69
C SER A 127 -20.29 53.32 -39.56
N ARG A 128 -20.26 54.53 -39.01
CA ARG A 128 -19.05 55.34 -38.84
C ARG A 128 -18.11 54.79 -37.77
N VAL A 129 -18.62 54.26 -36.66
CA VAL A 129 -17.77 53.62 -35.63
C VAL A 129 -17.24 52.28 -36.12
N MET A 130 -18.11 51.47 -36.73
CA MET A 130 -17.79 50.06 -37.01
C MET A 130 -17.11 49.85 -38.36
N LEU A 131 -17.46 50.63 -39.39
CA LEU A 131 -17.09 50.37 -40.79
C LEU A 131 -16.25 51.47 -41.43
N ALA A 132 -15.82 52.49 -40.68
CA ALA A 132 -14.97 53.55 -41.23
C ALA A 132 -13.67 52.97 -41.85
N PRO A 133 -13.26 53.40 -43.06
CA PRO A 133 -12.13 52.79 -43.78
C PRO A 133 -10.79 52.80 -43.03
N VAL A 134 -10.59 53.77 -42.13
CA VAL A 134 -9.33 53.97 -41.39
C VAL A 134 -9.50 53.67 -39.90
N THR A 135 -10.65 53.99 -39.32
CA THR A 135 -10.91 53.92 -37.86
C THR A 135 -11.97 52.90 -37.47
N GLY A 136 -12.45 52.09 -38.42
CA GLY A 136 -13.51 51.11 -38.19
C GLY A 136 -13.10 50.05 -37.18
N GLU A 137 -13.91 49.87 -36.14
CA GLU A 137 -13.65 48.92 -35.07
C GLU A 137 -14.28 47.54 -35.29
N GLY A 138 -15.15 47.40 -36.29
CA GLY A 138 -15.92 46.18 -36.55
C GLY A 138 -15.03 44.95 -36.80
N LYS A 139 -13.97 45.11 -37.60
CA LYS A 139 -13.00 44.05 -37.84
C LYS A 139 -12.26 43.64 -36.57
N LYS A 140 -11.83 44.62 -35.75
CA LYS A 140 -11.15 44.36 -34.49
C LYS A 140 -12.06 43.67 -33.48
N LEU A 141 -13.32 44.09 -33.41
CA LEU A 141 -14.33 43.43 -32.57
C LEU A 141 -14.51 41.97 -32.98
N ARG A 142 -14.64 41.68 -34.28
CA ARG A 142 -14.74 40.31 -34.79
C ARG A 142 -13.52 39.47 -34.39
N GLU A 143 -12.31 39.99 -34.59
CA GLU A 143 -11.07 39.30 -34.22
C GLU A 143 -10.94 39.08 -32.71
N ALA A 144 -11.42 40.03 -31.90
CA ALA A 144 -11.46 39.89 -30.44
C ALA A 144 -12.45 38.80 -30.01
N ILE A 145 -13.64 38.73 -30.63
CA ILE A 145 -14.62 37.66 -30.38
C ILE A 145 -14.06 36.30 -30.81
N ASP A 146 -13.42 36.23 -31.98
CA ASP A 146 -12.80 34.99 -32.48
C ASP A 146 -11.72 34.48 -31.52
N SER A 147 -10.85 35.38 -31.03
CA SER A 147 -9.80 35.06 -30.07
C SER A 147 -10.37 34.62 -28.71
N TYR A 148 -11.40 35.32 -28.23
CA TYR A 148 -12.12 34.97 -27.00
C TYR A 148 -12.78 33.60 -27.11
N ARG A 149 -13.46 33.32 -28.22
CA ARG A 149 -14.09 32.02 -28.49
C ARG A 149 -13.07 30.89 -28.50
N SER A 150 -11.92 31.07 -29.17
CA SER A 150 -10.85 30.06 -29.18
C SER A 150 -10.28 29.82 -27.78
N MET A 151 -10.01 30.88 -27.01
CA MET A 151 -9.55 30.75 -25.62
C MET A 151 -10.55 29.99 -24.75
N MET A 152 -11.84 30.32 -24.84
CA MET A 152 -12.89 29.64 -24.07
C MET A 152 -13.04 28.17 -24.48
N GLY A 153 -12.85 27.86 -25.76
CA GLY A 153 -12.88 26.48 -26.27
C GLY A 153 -11.75 25.60 -25.73
N GLU A 154 -10.56 26.17 -25.50
CA GLU A 154 -9.43 25.45 -24.88
C GLU A 154 -9.65 25.14 -23.40
N MET A 155 -10.50 25.91 -22.71
CA MET A 155 -10.78 25.75 -21.28
C MET A 155 -11.84 24.68 -20.98
N VAL A 156 -12.51 24.13 -22.00
CA VAL A 156 -13.59 23.14 -21.86
C VAL A 156 -13.18 21.82 -22.52
N GLU A 157 -13.09 20.75 -21.73
CA GLU A 157 -12.73 19.41 -22.24
C GLU A 157 -13.87 18.72 -23.02
N ASP A 158 -15.12 19.05 -22.70
CA ASP A 158 -16.30 18.43 -23.31
C ASP A 158 -16.63 19.05 -24.67
N SER A 159 -16.30 18.30 -25.73
CA SER A 159 -16.55 18.68 -27.13
C SER A 159 -18.00 19.08 -27.45
N ALA A 160 -19.00 18.58 -26.71
CA ALA A 160 -20.39 18.98 -26.92
C ALA A 160 -20.67 20.37 -26.35
N LYS A 161 -20.15 20.67 -25.15
CA LYS A 161 -20.26 22.00 -24.52
C LYS A 161 -19.48 23.05 -25.29
N THR A 162 -18.27 22.69 -25.77
CA THR A 162 -17.46 23.57 -26.62
C THR A 162 -18.21 23.99 -27.87
N ARG A 163 -18.89 23.06 -28.57
CA ARG A 163 -19.68 23.39 -29.77
C ARG A 163 -20.84 24.35 -29.49
N VAL A 164 -21.52 24.21 -28.34
CA VAL A 164 -22.62 25.11 -27.96
C VAL A 164 -22.07 26.52 -27.70
N LEU A 165 -20.95 26.63 -26.98
CA LEU A 165 -20.30 27.91 -26.71
C LEU A 165 -19.78 28.58 -28.00
N GLU A 166 -19.15 27.81 -28.89
CA GLU A 166 -18.67 28.29 -30.19
C GLU A 166 -19.81 28.78 -31.09
N ALA A 167 -20.97 28.11 -31.05
CA ALA A 167 -22.15 28.51 -31.81
C ALA A 167 -22.76 29.82 -31.29
N SER A 168 -22.82 30.01 -29.97
CA SER A 168 -23.35 31.24 -29.36
C SER A 168 -22.51 32.49 -29.67
N LEU A 169 -21.19 32.32 -29.82
CA LEU A 169 -20.24 33.38 -30.15
C LEU A 169 -19.81 33.35 -31.63
N SER A 170 -20.65 32.81 -32.51
CA SER A 170 -20.31 32.69 -33.93
C SER A 170 -20.26 34.06 -34.62
N THR A 171 -19.12 34.34 -35.25
CA THR A 171 -18.85 35.49 -36.11
C THR A 171 -19.12 35.19 -37.58
N THR A 172 -19.82 34.10 -37.90
CA THR A 172 -20.17 33.77 -39.29
C THR A 172 -21.25 34.75 -39.80
N PRO A 173 -21.04 35.40 -40.96
CA PRO A 173 -22.02 36.34 -41.49
C PRO A 173 -23.36 35.64 -41.80
N PRO A 174 -24.51 36.22 -41.40
CA PRO A 174 -25.82 35.62 -41.65
C PRO A 174 -26.10 35.56 -43.16
N HIS A 175 -26.38 34.37 -43.67
CA HIS A 175 -26.64 34.16 -45.10
C HIS A 175 -28.11 34.50 -45.43
N LYS A 176 -28.33 35.50 -46.28
CA LYS A 176 -29.65 35.78 -46.89
C LYS A 176 -29.63 35.38 -48.36
N ALA A 177 -30.64 34.66 -48.81
CA ALA A 177 -30.77 34.26 -50.22
C ALA A 177 -30.84 35.50 -51.13
N GLY A 178 -29.86 35.64 -52.03
CA GLY A 178 -29.80 36.70 -53.04
C GLY A 178 -28.81 37.85 -52.79
N ILE A 179 -28.02 37.83 -51.71
CA ILE A 179 -26.99 38.86 -51.43
C ILE A 179 -25.61 38.20 -51.36
N ASN A 180 -24.67 38.68 -52.20
CA ASN A 180 -23.28 38.22 -52.20
C ASN A 180 -22.55 38.69 -50.93
N THR A 181 -21.94 37.72 -50.23
CA THR A 181 -20.79 37.81 -49.29
C THR A 181 -20.47 39.20 -48.71
N ARG A 182 -21.23 39.64 -47.69
CA ARG A 182 -20.82 40.71 -46.77
C ARG A 182 -19.97 40.14 -45.64
N THR A 183 -19.02 40.92 -45.13
CA THR A 183 -18.32 40.60 -43.87
C THR A 183 -19.30 40.65 -42.69
N TRP A 184 -18.97 40.02 -41.56
CA TRP A 184 -19.86 39.95 -40.39
C TRP A 184 -20.19 41.36 -39.87
N GLU A 185 -19.20 42.23 -39.81
CA GLU A 185 -19.35 43.62 -39.40
C GLU A 185 -20.22 44.42 -40.36
N GLU A 186 -20.06 44.26 -41.68
CA GLU A 186 -20.93 44.93 -42.67
C GLU A 186 -22.38 44.43 -42.58
N ALA A 187 -22.57 43.12 -42.39
CA ALA A 187 -23.91 42.55 -42.28
C ALA A 187 -24.69 43.04 -41.04
N LEU A 188 -23.98 43.38 -39.96
CA LEU A 188 -24.57 43.77 -38.68
C LEU A 188 -24.61 45.28 -38.42
N PHE A 189 -23.76 46.08 -39.07
CA PHE A 189 -23.65 47.50 -38.74
C PHE A 189 -23.83 48.45 -39.93
N GLU A 190 -23.94 47.95 -41.16
CA GLU A 190 -24.17 48.78 -42.35
C GLU A 190 -25.65 49.21 -42.43
N ASN A 191 -25.90 50.53 -42.49
CA ASN A 191 -27.25 51.12 -42.58
C ASN A 191 -28.20 50.62 -41.47
N MET A 192 -27.67 50.34 -40.28
CA MET A 192 -28.46 49.94 -39.12
C MET A 192 -28.77 51.15 -38.24
N PRO A 193 -30.02 51.31 -37.78
CA PRO A 193 -30.37 52.29 -36.75
C PRO A 193 -29.53 52.09 -35.50
N VAL A 194 -29.15 53.19 -34.85
CA VAL A 194 -28.40 53.17 -33.59
C VAL A 194 -29.06 52.28 -32.54
N ALA A 195 -30.38 52.36 -32.36
CA ALA A 195 -31.09 51.53 -31.39
C ALA A 195 -30.89 50.02 -31.65
N ALA A 196 -30.88 49.61 -32.93
CA ALA A 196 -30.65 48.22 -33.31
C ALA A 196 -29.18 47.82 -33.11
N ALA A 197 -28.24 48.68 -33.50
CA ALA A 197 -26.80 48.43 -33.32
C ALA A 197 -26.41 48.29 -31.85
N VAL A 198 -26.90 49.18 -30.99
CA VAL A 198 -26.68 49.14 -29.54
C VAL A 198 -27.31 47.88 -28.94
N THR A 199 -28.53 47.53 -29.33
CA THR A 199 -29.18 46.27 -28.89
C THR A 199 -28.38 45.03 -29.28
N LEU A 200 -27.81 44.98 -30.49
CA LEU A 200 -26.96 43.87 -30.94
C LEU A 200 -25.67 43.77 -30.11
N LEU A 201 -25.04 44.90 -29.78
CA LEU A 201 -23.87 44.93 -28.90
C LEU A 201 -24.23 44.51 -27.47
N THR A 202 -25.39 44.90 -26.95
CA THR A 202 -25.90 44.42 -25.65
C THR A 202 -26.16 42.92 -25.68
N LYS A 203 -26.70 42.38 -26.78
CA LYS A 203 -26.87 40.93 -26.95
C LYS A 203 -25.51 40.23 -26.91
N LEU A 204 -24.49 40.76 -27.57
CA LEU A 204 -23.13 40.23 -27.53
C LEU A 204 -22.55 40.26 -26.10
N GLN A 205 -22.75 41.34 -25.35
CA GLN A 205 -22.39 41.43 -23.93
C GLN A 205 -23.07 40.32 -23.10
N SER A 206 -24.33 40.03 -23.36
CA SER A 206 -25.05 38.92 -22.73
C SER A 206 -24.45 37.56 -23.09
N ASP A 207 -24.09 37.33 -24.35
CA ASP A 207 -23.45 36.08 -24.76
C ASP A 207 -22.07 35.89 -24.09
N ILE A 208 -21.30 36.97 -23.92
CA ILE A 208 -20.00 36.95 -23.24
C ILE A 208 -20.17 36.51 -21.80
N ARG A 209 -21.12 37.09 -21.06
CA ARG A 209 -21.41 36.72 -19.66
C ARG A 209 -21.97 35.32 -19.53
N TYR A 210 -22.78 34.88 -20.48
CA TYR A 210 -23.26 33.50 -20.52
C TYR A 210 -22.10 32.51 -20.74
N ALA A 211 -21.24 32.77 -21.73
CA ALA A 211 -20.08 31.93 -22.03
C ALA A 211 -19.10 31.87 -20.84
N GLU A 212 -18.83 33.00 -20.19
CA GLU A 212 -18.04 33.07 -18.96
C GLU A 212 -18.61 32.13 -17.89
N GLY A 213 -19.92 32.20 -17.64
CA GLY A 213 -20.58 31.37 -16.64
C GLY A 213 -20.51 29.87 -16.95
N GLU A 214 -20.69 29.48 -18.21
CA GLU A 214 -20.59 28.07 -18.61
C GLU A 214 -19.17 27.53 -18.43
N VAL A 215 -18.14 28.31 -18.78
CA VAL A 215 -16.75 27.90 -18.59
C VAL A 215 -16.40 27.85 -17.10
N LEU A 216 -16.77 28.86 -16.32
CA LEU A 216 -16.54 28.87 -14.86
C LEU A 216 -17.22 27.68 -14.17
N ASN A 217 -18.46 27.36 -14.54
CA ASN A 217 -19.15 26.17 -14.03
C ASN A 217 -18.46 24.88 -14.45
N ASN A 218 -17.92 24.81 -15.67
CA ASN A 218 -17.14 23.65 -16.11
C ASN A 218 -15.87 23.48 -15.25
N LEU A 219 -15.09 24.55 -15.09
CA LEU A 219 -13.88 24.55 -14.26
C LEU A 219 -14.20 24.17 -12.81
N LEU A 220 -15.28 24.71 -12.24
CA LEU A 220 -15.73 24.35 -10.89
C LEU A 220 -16.13 22.87 -10.80
N SER A 221 -16.86 22.34 -11.77
CA SER A 221 -17.22 20.92 -11.80
C SER A 221 -16.00 20.00 -11.92
N SER A 222 -14.96 20.43 -12.64
CA SER A 222 -13.69 19.70 -12.75
C SER A 222 -12.92 19.66 -11.42
N VAL A 223 -13.09 20.66 -10.56
CA VAL A 223 -12.58 20.66 -9.18
C VAL A 223 -13.36 19.69 -8.29
N ASP A 224 -14.70 19.75 -8.32
CA ASP A 224 -15.60 18.97 -7.45
C ASP A 224 -15.64 17.47 -7.78
N VAL A 225 -15.47 17.08 -9.05
CA VAL A 225 -15.29 15.67 -9.46
C VAL A 225 -14.09 15.01 -8.73
N GLY A 226 -13.17 15.82 -8.21
CA GLY A 226 -12.05 15.38 -7.41
C GLY A 226 -12.30 15.20 -5.91
N ASP A 227 -13.40 15.68 -5.32
CA ASP A 227 -13.49 15.86 -3.86
C ASP A 227 -13.76 14.55 -3.08
N TYR A 228 -14.05 13.45 -3.79
CA TYR A 228 -14.16 12.10 -3.22
C TYR A 228 -13.45 10.98 -4.00
N ARG A 229 -12.52 11.29 -4.91
CA ARG A 229 -11.96 10.26 -5.80
C ARG A 229 -10.47 10.05 -5.59
N VAL A 230 -10.17 9.06 -4.76
CA VAL A 230 -9.22 7.98 -5.04
C VAL A 230 -8.21 8.35 -6.14
N ASN A 231 -7.05 8.88 -5.76
CA ASN A 231 -5.99 9.13 -6.74
C ASN A 231 -5.18 7.86 -7.06
N GLN A 232 -5.27 6.84 -6.21
CA GLN A 232 -4.57 5.58 -6.40
C GLN A 232 -5.48 4.39 -6.13
N ILE A 233 -5.77 3.63 -7.18
CA ILE A 233 -6.41 2.32 -7.08
C ILE A 233 -5.32 1.27 -7.15
N ARG A 234 -5.21 0.43 -6.12
CA ARG A 234 -4.24 -0.68 -6.08
C ARG A 234 -4.97 -1.96 -5.68
N ALA A 235 -4.69 -3.05 -6.37
CA ALA A 235 -5.09 -4.38 -5.91
C ALA A 235 -4.15 -4.82 -4.77
N GLN A 236 -4.72 -5.27 -3.65
CA GLN A 236 -3.99 -5.79 -2.51
C GLN A 236 -4.44 -7.21 -2.21
N VAL A 237 -3.48 -8.05 -1.82
CA VAL A 237 -3.73 -9.42 -1.37
C VAL A 237 -3.50 -9.45 0.13
N ILE A 238 -4.55 -9.80 0.88
CA ILE A 238 -4.54 -9.91 2.33
C ILE A 238 -4.60 -11.40 2.68
N PRO A 239 -3.44 -12.06 2.90
CA PRO A 239 -3.41 -13.46 3.30
C PRO A 239 -3.82 -13.65 4.76
N GLU A 240 -4.48 -14.77 5.08
CA GLU A 240 -4.67 -15.21 6.48
C GLU A 240 -3.31 -15.59 7.11
N SER A 241 -2.42 -16.22 6.34
CA SER A 241 -1.02 -16.48 6.72
C SER A 241 -0.11 -16.39 5.50
N GLN A 242 1.00 -15.65 5.62
CA GLN A 242 2.03 -15.58 4.58
C GLN A 242 2.89 -16.86 4.50
N ILE A 243 2.90 -17.68 5.56
CA ILE A 243 3.69 -18.91 5.63
C ILE A 243 2.72 -20.09 5.75
N VAL A 244 2.79 -21.02 4.79
CA VAL A 244 1.98 -22.24 4.77
C VAL A 244 2.86 -23.47 4.63
N MET A 245 2.45 -24.57 5.28
CA MET A 245 3.13 -25.86 5.15
C MET A 245 2.68 -26.58 3.87
N ARG A 246 3.56 -27.41 3.30
CA ARG A 246 3.24 -28.24 2.12
C ARG A 246 1.99 -29.08 2.37
N GLY A 247 0.99 -28.98 1.49
CA GLY A 247 -0.29 -29.69 1.62
C GLY A 247 -1.39 -28.93 2.38
N SER A 248 -1.07 -27.76 2.95
CA SER A 248 -2.07 -26.84 3.52
C SER A 248 -2.65 -25.92 2.43
N GLN A 249 -3.89 -25.46 2.64
CA GLN A 249 -4.54 -24.51 1.73
C GLN A 249 -4.08 -23.08 2.05
N TYR A 250 -3.61 -22.35 1.04
CA TYR A 250 -3.36 -20.92 1.14
C TYR A 250 -4.67 -20.15 0.94
N LYS A 251 -5.03 -19.28 1.89
CA LYS A 251 -6.24 -18.45 1.86
C LYS A 251 -5.85 -16.98 1.90
N ALA A 252 -6.37 -16.20 0.96
CA ALA A 252 -6.16 -14.77 0.90
C ALA A 252 -7.37 -14.06 0.31
N ASN A 253 -7.70 -12.90 0.86
CA ASN A 253 -8.70 -11.99 0.31
C ASN A 253 -8.01 -11.04 -0.66
N ILE A 254 -8.54 -10.93 -1.89
CA ILE A 254 -8.05 -9.99 -2.89
C ILE A 254 -9.01 -8.80 -2.90
N VAL A 255 -8.52 -7.63 -2.53
CA VAL A 255 -9.33 -6.41 -2.41
C VAL A 255 -8.75 -5.29 -3.26
N LEU A 256 -9.62 -4.45 -3.82
CA LEU A 256 -9.19 -3.19 -4.40
C LEU A 256 -9.15 -2.15 -3.29
N SER A 257 -7.97 -1.57 -3.07
CA SER A 257 -7.76 -0.45 -2.18
C SER A 257 -7.74 0.83 -2.98
N ALA A 258 -8.63 1.73 -2.59
CA ALA A 258 -8.84 3.02 -3.21
C ALA A 258 -8.35 4.08 -2.21
N VAL A 259 -7.13 4.59 -2.43
CA VAL A 259 -6.43 5.48 -1.49
C VAL A 259 -6.34 6.88 -2.08
N ASP A 260 -6.47 7.89 -1.22
CA ASP A 260 -6.10 9.27 -1.54
C ASP A 260 -4.73 9.61 -0.91
N SER A 261 -3.72 9.78 -1.75
CA SER A 261 -2.36 10.18 -1.38
C SER A 261 -2.20 11.65 -0.97
N THR A 262 -3.23 12.49 -1.08
CA THR A 262 -3.18 13.92 -0.68
C THR A 262 -3.62 14.12 0.76
N LYS A 263 -4.70 13.45 1.19
CA LYS A 263 -5.14 13.49 2.59
C LYS A 263 -4.20 12.69 3.50
N ARG A 264 -4.03 13.19 4.74
CA ARG A 264 -3.22 12.56 5.80
C ARG A 264 -4.16 12.22 6.96
N PRO A 265 -4.71 11.00 7.00
CA PRO A 265 -5.58 10.61 8.11
C PRO A 265 -4.76 10.38 9.38
N THR A 266 -5.38 10.60 10.53
CA THR A 266 -4.79 10.27 11.83
C THR A 266 -5.07 8.81 12.13
N VAL A 267 -4.01 8.02 12.35
CA VAL A 267 -4.13 6.57 12.55
C VAL A 267 -3.74 6.22 13.98
N PHE A 268 -4.65 5.57 14.70
CA PHE A 268 -4.41 5.06 16.04
C PHE A 268 -4.29 3.54 15.98
N VAL A 269 -3.16 3.00 16.47
CA VAL A 269 -2.91 1.56 16.55
C VAL A 269 -2.54 1.21 17.99
N ASN A 270 -3.19 0.19 18.57
CA ASN A 270 -2.94 -0.32 19.91
C ASN A 270 -2.90 0.78 21.00
N GLY A 271 -3.79 1.78 20.87
CA GLY A 271 -3.93 2.89 21.80
C GLY A 271 -2.90 4.03 21.65
N LYS A 272 -2.04 4.00 20.62
CA LYS A 272 -1.09 5.07 20.32
C LYS A 272 -1.32 5.63 18.92
N GLU A 273 -1.17 6.95 18.79
CA GLU A 273 -1.17 7.62 17.50
C GLU A 273 0.12 7.31 16.73
N LEU A 274 -0.01 6.99 15.45
CA LEU A 274 1.13 6.83 14.55
C LEU A 274 1.71 8.21 14.18
N PRO A 275 3.05 8.34 14.14
CA PRO A 275 3.66 9.57 13.63
C PRO A 275 3.20 9.88 12.20
N ALA A 276 2.91 11.16 11.92
CA ALA A 276 2.46 11.60 10.59
C ALA A 276 3.46 11.25 9.47
N ASP A 277 4.77 11.26 9.78
CA ASP A 277 5.85 10.92 8.86
C ASP A 277 5.83 9.46 8.40
N SER A 278 5.22 8.57 9.20
CA SER A 278 5.11 7.15 8.88
C SER A 278 4.20 6.88 7.67
N LYS A 279 3.41 7.87 7.22
CA LYS A 279 2.45 7.74 6.11
C LYS A 279 1.52 6.52 6.27
N GLY A 280 1.07 6.26 7.50
CA GLY A 280 0.22 5.10 7.83
C GLY A 280 0.95 3.77 8.00
N LEU A 281 2.29 3.75 7.96
CA LEU A 281 3.08 2.54 8.20
C LEU A 281 3.21 2.25 9.70
N PHE A 282 2.62 1.14 10.15
CA PHE A 282 2.85 0.60 11.49
C PHE A 282 4.07 -0.31 11.49
N THR A 283 5.02 -0.07 12.40
CA THR A 283 6.18 -0.96 12.62
C THR A 283 6.31 -1.28 14.10
N THR A 284 6.64 -2.53 14.40
CA THR A 284 6.90 -3.00 15.76
C THR A 284 7.96 -4.09 15.73
N VAL A 285 8.77 -4.20 16.79
CA VAL A 285 9.76 -5.26 16.93
C VAL A 285 9.08 -6.50 17.49
N ALA A 286 9.18 -7.62 16.76
CA ALA A 286 8.66 -8.90 17.21
C ALA A 286 9.41 -9.39 18.46
N GLY A 287 8.67 -9.61 19.56
CA GLY A 287 9.21 -10.03 20.86
C GLY A 287 9.14 -11.54 21.07
N ALA A 288 8.53 -11.96 22.17
CA ALA A 288 8.36 -13.38 22.49
C ALA A 288 7.44 -14.09 21.47
N PRO A 289 7.59 -15.39 21.26
CA PRO A 289 6.69 -16.17 20.40
C PRO A 289 5.24 -16.07 20.87
N GLY A 290 4.32 -15.87 19.93
CA GLY A 290 2.89 -15.73 20.23
C GLY A 290 2.10 -15.01 19.13
N THR A 291 0.80 -14.87 19.37
CA THR A 291 -0.13 -14.10 18.53
C THR A 291 -0.33 -12.71 19.13
N TYR A 292 -0.12 -11.68 18.33
CA TYR A 292 -0.23 -10.29 18.76
C TYR A 292 -1.32 -9.55 17.97
N PRO A 293 -2.29 -8.94 18.65
CA PRO A 293 -3.35 -8.19 17.98
C PRO A 293 -2.85 -6.84 17.47
N VAL A 294 -3.42 -6.41 16.35
CA VAL A 294 -3.30 -5.07 15.76
C VAL A 294 -4.70 -4.50 15.68
N LYS A 295 -5.08 -3.72 16.69
CA LYS A 295 -6.40 -3.10 16.77
C LYS A 295 -6.28 -1.60 16.77
N GLY A 296 -7.21 -0.92 16.12
CA GLY A 296 -7.14 0.53 16.03
C GLY A 296 -8.27 1.13 15.23
N TYR A 297 -8.10 2.40 14.91
CA TYR A 297 -9.02 3.13 14.06
C TYR A 297 -8.30 4.21 13.26
N ILE A 298 -8.89 4.57 12.14
CA ILE A 298 -8.46 5.65 11.26
C ILE A 298 -9.49 6.77 11.38
N GLU A 299 -9.03 7.99 11.62
CA GLU A 299 -9.84 9.21 11.59
C GLU A 299 -9.48 10.05 10.37
N MET A 300 -10.51 10.44 9.63
CA MET A 300 -10.38 11.31 8.47
C MET A 300 -11.33 12.50 8.63
N PRO A 301 -10.84 13.74 8.58
CA PRO A 301 -11.72 14.90 8.50
C PRO A 301 -12.41 14.94 7.13
N ASN A 302 -13.73 15.03 7.15
CA ASN A 302 -14.56 15.28 5.99
C ASN A 302 -14.55 16.79 5.68
N ASN A 303 -14.92 17.14 4.45
CA ASN A 303 -14.92 18.54 3.99
C ASN A 303 -16.04 19.39 4.65
N ASP A 304 -17.02 18.75 5.29
CA ASP A 304 -18.08 19.37 6.08
C ASP A 304 -17.66 19.66 7.54
N GLY A 305 -16.41 19.36 7.92
CA GLY A 305 -15.89 19.51 9.28
C GLY A 305 -16.23 18.36 10.22
N SER A 306 -16.98 17.34 9.77
CA SER A 306 -17.20 16.11 10.53
C SER A 306 -16.00 15.17 10.43
N VAL A 307 -15.82 14.25 11.39
CA VAL A 307 -14.73 13.26 11.36
C VAL A 307 -15.31 11.88 11.08
N MET A 308 -14.89 11.27 9.98
CA MET A 308 -15.17 9.87 9.67
C MET A 308 -14.18 8.98 10.43
N ARG A 309 -14.69 8.10 11.29
CA ARG A 309 -13.89 7.08 11.98
C ARG A 309 -14.16 5.70 11.41
N GLN A 310 -13.10 4.95 11.11
CA GLN A 310 -13.21 3.53 10.78
C GLN A 310 -12.30 2.65 11.62
N ASN A 311 -12.88 1.60 12.21
CA ASN A 311 -12.17 0.67 13.07
C ASN A 311 -11.55 -0.46 12.24
N PHE A 312 -10.38 -0.92 12.65
CA PHE A 312 -9.75 -2.11 12.08
C PHE A 312 -9.24 -3.05 13.18
N GLU A 313 -9.25 -4.34 12.86
CA GLU A 313 -8.74 -5.40 13.71
C GLU A 313 -8.03 -6.44 12.84
N SER A 314 -6.81 -6.78 13.23
CA SER A 314 -5.97 -7.81 12.61
C SER A 314 -5.04 -8.40 13.67
N GLU A 315 -4.20 -9.36 13.28
CA GLU A 315 -3.21 -10.00 14.15
C GLU A 315 -1.95 -10.37 13.36
N TYR A 316 -0.81 -10.45 14.06
CA TYR A 316 0.44 -11.00 13.52
C TYR A 316 1.01 -12.07 14.44
N PHE A 317 1.70 -13.05 13.85
CA PHE A 317 2.29 -14.18 14.56
C PHE A 317 3.81 -14.04 14.66
N VAL A 318 4.36 -14.27 15.84
CA VAL A 318 5.80 -14.33 16.09
C VAL A 318 6.17 -15.78 16.38
N THR A 319 7.12 -16.31 15.62
CA THR A 319 7.65 -17.68 15.79
C THR A 319 9.12 -17.64 16.19
N GLU A 320 9.58 -18.66 16.92
CA GLU A 320 11.01 -18.82 17.19
C GLU A 320 11.76 -19.16 15.90
N PRO A 321 12.95 -18.58 15.68
CA PRO A 321 13.85 -19.04 14.64
C PRO A 321 14.27 -20.49 14.94
N SER A 322 13.86 -21.42 14.07
CA SER A 322 14.27 -22.82 14.19
C SER A 322 15.31 -23.16 13.12
N ALA A 323 16.47 -23.67 13.55
CA ALA A 323 17.47 -24.26 12.67
C ALA A 323 17.80 -25.67 13.15
N THR A 324 17.70 -26.66 12.27
CA THR A 324 18.09 -28.04 12.59
C THR A 324 19.58 -28.19 12.32
N VAL A 325 20.39 -28.18 13.38
CA VAL A 325 21.82 -28.51 13.32
C VAL A 325 21.99 -29.92 13.88
N ALA A 326 22.06 -30.90 12.99
CA ALA A 326 22.21 -32.31 13.37
C ALA A 326 23.52 -32.89 12.82
N PRO A 327 24.47 -33.31 13.69
CA PRO A 327 25.68 -33.99 13.24
C PRO A 327 25.35 -35.37 12.65
N LEU A 328 25.77 -35.62 11.40
CA LEU A 328 25.42 -36.80 10.60
C LEU A 328 25.84 -38.16 11.21
N LEU A 329 26.82 -38.15 12.13
CA LEU A 329 27.32 -39.36 12.79
C LEU A 329 26.65 -39.64 14.15
N MET A 330 25.79 -38.74 14.64
CA MET A 330 25.12 -38.89 15.94
C MET A 330 23.73 -39.51 15.86
N ASN A 331 23.27 -39.90 14.68
CA ASN A 331 21.98 -40.58 14.45
C ASN A 331 22.10 -42.06 14.86
N VAL A 332 22.45 -42.29 16.13
CA VAL A 332 22.66 -43.60 16.75
C VAL A 332 21.81 -43.68 18.01
N LEU A 333 21.12 -44.80 18.19
CA LEU A 333 20.43 -45.14 19.45
C LEU A 333 21.08 -46.39 20.04
N TYR A 334 21.30 -46.38 21.35
CA TYR A 334 21.87 -47.53 22.06
C TYR A 334 20.76 -48.42 22.60
N ALA A 335 20.83 -49.72 22.28
CA ALA A 335 19.94 -50.71 22.84
C ALA A 335 20.22 -50.93 24.34
N GLY A 336 19.16 -51.23 25.09
CA GLY A 336 19.24 -51.51 26.53
C GLY A 336 19.20 -50.30 27.46
N ILE A 337 19.21 -49.07 26.93
CA ILE A 337 19.06 -47.83 27.71
C ILE A 337 17.96 -46.92 27.16
N ALA A 338 17.54 -45.96 27.98
CA ALA A 338 16.74 -44.82 27.56
C ALA A 338 17.61 -43.85 26.74
N ASN A 339 17.22 -43.59 25.49
CA ASN A 339 17.84 -42.56 24.66
C ASN A 339 16.90 -41.36 24.62
N ASP A 340 17.25 -40.31 25.36
CA ASP A 340 16.44 -39.10 25.43
C ASP A 340 16.66 -38.22 24.20
N MET A 341 15.59 -37.72 23.60
CA MET A 341 15.63 -36.83 22.45
C MET A 341 14.51 -35.80 22.50
N ARG A 342 14.74 -34.65 21.87
CA ARG A 342 13.73 -33.60 21.69
C ARG A 342 13.24 -33.61 20.25
N ILE A 343 11.92 -33.72 20.07
CA ILE A 343 11.27 -33.63 18.77
C ILE A 343 10.47 -32.34 18.75
N ALA A 344 10.87 -31.40 17.89
CA ALA A 344 10.20 -30.14 17.70
C ALA A 344 9.85 -29.96 16.22
N VAL A 345 8.64 -29.48 15.96
CA VAL A 345 8.17 -29.12 14.62
C VAL A 345 7.91 -27.61 14.64
N PRO A 346 8.60 -26.83 13.80
CA PRO A 346 8.41 -25.38 13.77
C PRO A 346 6.94 -25.01 13.52
N GLY A 347 6.41 -24.12 14.36
CA GLY A 347 5.01 -23.66 14.26
C GLY A 347 3.96 -24.63 14.80
N VAL A 348 4.35 -25.75 15.42
CA VAL A 348 3.41 -26.70 16.07
C VAL A 348 3.72 -26.79 17.57
N PRO A 349 2.74 -26.53 18.46
CA PRO A 349 2.91 -26.72 19.89
C PRO A 349 3.31 -28.16 20.23
N SER A 350 4.18 -28.34 21.23
CA SER A 350 4.73 -29.66 21.60
C SER A 350 3.64 -30.70 21.90
N GLY A 351 2.50 -30.29 22.46
CA GLY A 351 1.35 -31.16 22.74
C GLY A 351 0.63 -31.72 21.51
N ASN A 352 0.75 -31.06 20.36
CA ASN A 352 0.13 -31.49 19.09
C ASN A 352 1.06 -32.39 18.25
N ILE A 353 2.25 -32.70 18.76
CA ILE A 353 3.21 -33.58 18.10
C ILE A 353 3.02 -35.02 18.59
N THR A 354 2.88 -35.94 17.66
CA THR A 354 2.85 -37.38 17.92
C THR A 354 3.99 -38.04 17.17
N ALA A 355 4.74 -38.92 17.82
CA ALA A 355 5.86 -39.62 17.20
C ALA A 355 5.74 -41.11 17.45
N THR A 356 6.09 -41.91 16.44
CA THR A 356 6.11 -43.37 16.52
C THR A 356 7.47 -43.89 16.06
N MET A 357 7.83 -45.09 16.52
CA MET A 357 9.11 -45.72 16.19
C MET A 357 8.89 -47.18 15.77
N THR A 358 9.60 -47.63 14.74
CA THR A 358 9.45 -49.01 14.21
C THR A 358 10.16 -50.08 15.05
N ASN A 359 11.39 -49.81 15.52
CA ASN A 359 12.24 -50.78 16.22
C ASN A 359 12.39 -50.40 17.70
N GLY A 360 11.44 -50.83 18.54
CA GLY A 360 11.43 -50.60 19.99
C GLY A 360 10.23 -49.78 20.45
N THR A 361 10.39 -49.04 21.55
CA THR A 361 9.35 -48.15 22.09
C THR A 361 9.80 -46.70 22.15
N LEU A 362 8.88 -45.77 21.86
CA LEU A 362 9.08 -44.33 21.96
C LEU A 362 7.99 -43.76 22.86
N THR A 363 8.39 -43.16 23.97
CA THR A 363 7.45 -42.65 24.99
C THR A 363 7.71 -41.19 25.29
N ARG A 364 6.65 -40.40 25.48
CA ARG A 364 6.75 -38.98 25.81
C ARG A 364 6.87 -38.81 27.32
N LYS A 365 7.82 -37.97 27.75
CA LYS A 365 8.04 -37.58 29.15
C LYS A 365 8.17 -36.06 29.24
N GLY A 366 7.03 -35.36 29.32
CA GLY A 366 6.99 -33.90 29.24
C GLY A 366 7.42 -33.41 27.84
N ASP A 367 8.47 -32.60 27.80
CA ASP A 367 9.03 -32.01 26.56
C ASP A 367 10.08 -32.89 25.87
N ILE A 368 10.47 -34.01 26.48
CA ILE A 368 11.42 -34.97 25.93
C ILE A 368 10.72 -36.28 25.55
N TRP A 369 11.34 -37.01 24.62
CA TRP A 369 10.94 -38.33 24.19
C TRP A 369 12.02 -39.33 24.56
N GLU A 370 11.64 -40.43 25.18
CA GLU A 370 12.51 -41.53 25.58
C GLU A 370 12.37 -42.66 24.55
N ALA A 371 13.44 -42.91 23.78
CA ALA A 371 13.51 -43.98 22.79
C ALA A 371 14.28 -45.19 23.36
N ARG A 372 13.66 -46.37 23.31
CA ARG A 372 14.24 -47.65 23.74
C ARG A 372 14.24 -48.65 22.58
N PRO A 373 15.32 -48.75 21.81
CA PRO A 373 15.38 -49.69 20.69
C PRO A 373 15.56 -51.12 21.19
N SER A 374 14.97 -52.09 20.47
CA SER A 374 14.97 -53.50 20.89
C SER A 374 16.00 -54.34 20.13
N LYS A 375 16.03 -54.26 18.78
CA LYS A 375 16.94 -55.08 17.95
C LYS A 375 18.17 -54.30 17.52
N VAL A 376 19.36 -54.75 17.96
CA VAL A 376 20.65 -54.21 17.52
C VAL A 376 20.91 -54.55 16.04
N GLY A 377 21.47 -53.61 15.28
CA GLY A 377 21.83 -53.80 13.87
C GLY A 377 20.68 -53.61 12.88
N THR A 378 19.45 -53.41 13.36
CA THR A 378 18.30 -52.98 12.54
C THR A 378 18.03 -51.50 12.82
N ASP A 379 17.91 -50.70 11.78
CA ASP A 379 17.63 -49.27 11.95
C ASP A 379 16.24 -49.03 12.60
N ALA A 380 16.17 -48.01 13.45
CA ALA A 380 14.94 -47.51 14.05
C ALA A 380 14.49 -46.27 13.28
N VAL A 381 13.31 -46.34 12.66
CA VAL A 381 12.72 -45.19 11.95
C VAL A 381 11.75 -44.50 12.89
N ILE A 382 11.99 -43.22 13.14
CA ILE A 382 11.09 -42.36 13.91
C ILE A 382 10.27 -41.53 12.93
N SER A 383 8.95 -41.73 12.96
CA SER A 383 7.97 -41.00 12.17
C SER A 383 7.30 -39.95 13.05
N VAL A 384 7.38 -38.69 12.67
CA VAL A 384 6.82 -37.56 13.40
C VAL A 384 5.59 -37.06 12.66
N ASN A 385 4.45 -37.05 13.34
CA ASN A 385 3.19 -36.50 12.85
C ASN A 385 2.78 -35.31 13.70
N ALA A 386 2.34 -34.24 13.07
CA ALA A 386 1.77 -33.09 13.75
C ALA A 386 0.29 -32.95 13.43
N ARG A 387 -0.50 -32.65 14.47
CA ARG A 387 -1.91 -32.31 14.32
C ARG A 387 -2.03 -30.82 13.97
N MET A 388 -2.55 -30.55 12.78
CA MET A 388 -2.79 -29.20 12.28
C MET A 388 -4.02 -28.58 12.95
N ALA A 389 -4.14 -27.25 12.84
CA ALA A 389 -5.29 -26.50 13.35
C ALA A 389 -6.63 -26.93 12.72
N ASP A 390 -6.60 -27.50 11.51
CA ASP A 390 -7.76 -28.06 10.81
C ASP A 390 -8.15 -29.48 11.28
N GLY A 391 -7.46 -30.01 12.29
CA GLY A 391 -7.71 -31.34 12.87
C GLY A 391 -7.06 -32.50 12.13
N ARG A 392 -6.45 -32.28 10.94
CA ARG A 392 -5.74 -33.33 10.19
C ARG A 392 -4.40 -33.65 10.83
N SER A 393 -4.00 -34.92 10.76
CA SER A 393 -2.65 -35.37 11.13
C SER A 393 -1.79 -35.45 9.87
N VAL A 394 -0.69 -34.71 9.84
CA VAL A 394 0.23 -34.68 8.70
C VAL A 394 1.59 -35.22 9.14
N GLU A 395 2.15 -36.12 8.32
CA GLU A 395 3.52 -36.63 8.52
C GLU A 395 4.54 -35.54 8.19
N MET A 396 5.33 -35.16 9.20
CA MET A 396 6.29 -34.06 9.14
C MET A 396 7.67 -34.54 8.73
N ALA A 397 8.11 -35.67 9.30
CA ALA A 397 9.44 -36.19 9.05
C ALA A 397 9.51 -37.70 9.32
N LYS A 398 10.39 -38.37 8.59
CA LYS A 398 10.86 -39.72 8.86
C LYS A 398 12.37 -39.70 9.00
N ASN A 399 12.87 -39.90 10.21
CA ASN A 399 14.30 -39.93 10.49
C ASN A 399 14.74 -41.35 10.86
N THR A 400 15.79 -41.83 10.20
CA THR A 400 16.36 -43.16 10.42
C THR A 400 17.54 -43.07 11.38
N PHE A 401 17.46 -43.83 12.47
CA PHE A 401 18.52 -43.96 13.46
C PHE A 401 19.14 -45.36 13.42
N ARG A 402 20.46 -45.43 13.49
CA ARG A 402 21.17 -46.72 13.55
C ARG A 402 21.14 -47.25 14.98
N VAL A 403 20.70 -48.48 15.18
CA VAL A 403 20.69 -49.10 16.51
C VAL A 403 21.98 -49.86 16.76
N ARG A 404 22.75 -49.41 17.76
CA ARG A 404 24.00 -50.05 18.18
C ARG A 404 23.88 -50.67 19.57
N ALA A 405 24.65 -51.71 19.83
CA ALA A 405 24.87 -52.16 21.20
C ALA A 405 25.65 -51.09 21.97
N LEU A 406 25.49 -51.07 23.30
CA LEU A 406 26.37 -50.27 24.15
C LEU A 406 27.84 -50.61 23.84
N PRO A 407 28.77 -49.63 23.84
CA PRO A 407 30.20 -49.92 23.81
C PRO A 407 30.63 -50.87 24.92
N ASP A 408 31.75 -51.56 24.77
CA ASP A 408 32.26 -52.41 25.84
C ASP A 408 32.78 -51.56 27.00
N PRO A 409 32.39 -51.85 28.25
CA PRO A 409 32.86 -51.09 29.40
C PRO A 409 34.32 -51.44 29.71
N MET A 410 34.99 -50.55 30.42
CA MET A 410 36.31 -50.83 30.99
C MET A 410 36.16 -51.17 32.48
N PRO A 411 36.88 -52.20 32.98
CA PRO A 411 36.99 -52.39 34.41
C PRO A 411 37.77 -51.21 35.02
N TYR A 412 37.51 -50.93 36.29
CA TYR A 412 38.31 -49.98 37.05
C TYR A 412 38.25 -50.28 38.55
N ILE A 413 39.28 -49.80 39.24
CA ILE A 413 39.32 -49.78 40.69
C ILE A 413 39.04 -48.34 41.15
N GLU A 414 38.03 -48.18 41.99
CA GLU A 414 37.73 -46.90 42.64
C GLU A 414 38.64 -46.74 43.87
N TYR A 415 39.43 -45.68 43.93
CA TYR A 415 40.31 -45.40 45.06
C TYR A 415 40.34 -43.91 45.41
N LYS A 416 40.68 -43.59 46.66
CA LYS A 416 40.88 -42.20 47.10
C LYS A 416 42.34 -41.80 46.94
N ASP A 417 42.58 -40.65 46.32
CA ASP A 417 43.92 -40.07 46.26
C ASP A 417 44.34 -39.46 47.61
N GLN A 418 45.57 -38.95 47.70
CA GLN A 418 46.11 -38.34 48.93
C GLN A 418 45.30 -37.12 49.41
N ASN A 419 44.50 -36.52 48.52
CA ASN A 419 43.65 -35.36 48.80
C ASN A 419 42.20 -35.76 49.11
N GLY A 420 41.90 -37.07 49.18
CA GLY A 420 40.56 -37.60 49.46
C GLY A 420 39.62 -37.66 48.25
N ASN A 421 40.08 -37.30 47.04
CA ASN A 421 39.25 -37.33 45.84
C ASN A 421 39.15 -38.75 45.30
N VAL A 422 37.94 -39.15 44.87
CA VAL A 422 37.67 -40.44 44.25
C VAL A 422 38.22 -40.46 42.82
N ARG A 423 39.08 -41.42 42.51
CA ARG A 423 39.63 -41.65 41.18
C ARG A 423 39.34 -43.07 40.70
N LYS A 424 39.18 -43.23 39.38
CA LYS A 424 39.02 -44.52 38.72
C LYS A 424 40.34 -44.94 38.10
N PHE A 425 40.92 -46.02 38.61
CA PHE A 425 42.15 -46.60 38.06
C PHE A 425 41.84 -47.58 36.94
N ARG A 426 42.44 -47.37 35.76
CA ARG A 426 42.24 -48.18 34.55
C ARG A 426 43.51 -48.89 34.08
N GLY A 427 44.59 -48.88 34.88
CA GLY A 427 45.87 -49.52 34.56
C GLY A 427 47.10 -48.68 34.93
N GLY A 428 48.24 -49.34 35.12
CA GLY A 428 49.51 -48.70 35.46
C GLY A 428 49.88 -48.79 36.95
N ASN A 429 50.47 -47.73 37.51
CA ASN A 429 50.99 -47.74 38.88
C ASN A 429 49.89 -47.48 39.92
N MET A 430 49.77 -48.35 40.92
CA MET A 430 48.89 -48.16 42.07
C MET A 430 49.61 -48.48 43.38
N SER A 431 49.34 -47.70 44.43
CA SER A 431 49.89 -47.97 45.75
C SER A 431 49.34 -49.29 46.30
N LYS A 432 50.20 -50.07 46.97
CA LYS A 432 49.75 -51.31 47.63
C LYS A 432 48.60 -51.08 48.61
N ARG A 433 48.62 -49.96 49.33
CA ARG A 433 47.56 -49.59 50.28
C ARG A 433 46.19 -49.52 49.61
N ASN A 434 46.08 -48.79 48.50
CA ASN A 434 44.81 -48.61 47.79
C ASN A 434 44.29 -49.93 47.21
N LEU A 435 45.19 -50.81 46.76
CA LEU A 435 44.83 -52.16 46.30
C LEU A 435 44.25 -53.03 47.41
N ILE A 436 44.77 -52.93 48.64
CA ILE A 436 44.27 -53.71 49.79
C ILE A 436 42.94 -53.14 50.32
N GLU A 437 42.78 -51.82 50.28
CA GLU A 437 41.55 -51.12 50.69
C GLU A 437 40.40 -51.31 49.69
N THR A 438 40.70 -51.70 48.45
CA THR A 438 39.68 -51.95 47.43
C THR A 438 38.92 -53.25 47.72
N GLU A 439 37.61 -53.14 47.90
CA GLU A 439 36.76 -54.32 48.14
C GLU A 439 36.20 -54.92 46.86
N VAL A 440 35.82 -54.08 45.90
CA VAL A 440 35.05 -54.47 44.71
C VAL A 440 35.72 -53.93 43.43
N LEU A 441 35.77 -54.77 42.41
CA LEU A 441 36.08 -54.36 41.04
C LEU A 441 34.81 -53.83 40.38
N GLN A 442 34.86 -52.64 39.80
CA GLN A 442 33.74 -52.02 39.09
C GLN A 442 33.99 -52.01 37.59
N ALA A 443 32.93 -51.87 36.80
CA ALA A 443 33.03 -51.68 35.35
C ALA A 443 32.05 -50.58 34.91
N ALA A 444 32.50 -49.72 34.00
CA ALA A 444 31.64 -48.71 33.39
C ALA A 444 32.11 -48.33 32.00
N ILE A 445 31.17 -47.84 31.19
CA ILE A 445 31.49 -46.99 30.05
C ILE A 445 31.62 -45.59 30.62
N ASP A 446 32.77 -44.96 30.39
CA ASP A 446 33.12 -43.67 30.97
C ASP A 446 33.94 -42.90 29.93
N ASP A 447 33.20 -42.35 28.97
CA ASP A 447 33.67 -41.64 27.76
C ASP A 447 33.14 -40.19 27.72
N ASP A 448 33.14 -39.52 28.89
CA ASP A 448 32.65 -38.16 29.19
C ASP A 448 31.16 -37.85 28.88
N ILE A 449 30.57 -38.54 27.90
CA ILE A 449 29.20 -38.40 27.40
C ILE A 449 28.30 -39.50 27.97
N LEU A 450 28.83 -40.72 28.12
CA LEU A 450 28.13 -41.88 28.67
C LEU A 450 28.80 -42.30 29.98
N ASN A 451 28.02 -42.35 31.06
CA ASN A 451 28.44 -42.88 32.37
C ASN A 451 27.50 -43.99 32.79
N ILE A 452 27.69 -45.17 32.19
CA ILE A 452 26.81 -46.33 32.38
C ILE A 452 27.56 -47.37 33.20
N LYS A 453 27.01 -47.71 34.37
CA LYS A 453 27.57 -48.72 35.27
C LYS A 453 27.21 -50.13 34.81
N PHE A 454 28.18 -51.03 34.90
CA PHE A 454 28.05 -52.45 34.63
C PHE A 454 28.33 -53.23 35.93
N ASN A 455 27.58 -54.30 36.14
CA ASN A 455 27.75 -55.15 37.31
C ASN A 455 28.78 -56.23 37.02
N VAL A 456 29.94 -56.19 37.69
CA VAL A 456 30.96 -57.23 37.57
C VAL A 456 30.45 -58.52 38.21
N LEU A 457 30.53 -59.64 37.48
CA LEU A 457 30.07 -60.95 37.94
C LEU A 457 31.22 -61.81 38.45
N ARG A 458 32.38 -61.79 37.78
CA ARG A 458 33.58 -62.54 38.16
C ARG A 458 34.81 -61.93 37.51
N PHE A 459 35.96 -62.14 38.13
CA PHE A 459 37.27 -61.83 37.55
C PHE A 459 38.36 -62.72 38.16
N GLU A 460 39.53 -62.71 37.54
CA GLU A 460 40.71 -63.41 38.05
C GLU A 460 41.89 -62.44 38.17
N LEU A 461 42.74 -62.67 39.17
CA LEU A 461 44.05 -62.04 39.25
C LEU A 461 45.11 -63.04 38.82
N LEU A 462 45.91 -62.63 37.83
CA LEU A 462 47.05 -63.41 37.36
C LEU A 462 48.33 -62.84 37.95
N PHE A 463 48.94 -63.59 38.86
CA PHE A 463 50.25 -63.30 39.43
C PHE A 463 51.35 -64.11 38.73
N PHE A 464 52.61 -63.71 38.89
CA PHE A 464 53.77 -64.47 38.47
C PHE A 464 54.67 -64.75 39.67
N ASP A 465 55.10 -66.00 39.82
CA ASP A 465 56.09 -66.36 40.83
C ASP A 465 57.53 -66.03 40.36
N SER A 466 58.51 -66.28 41.22
CA SER A 466 59.93 -66.07 40.91
C SER A 466 60.47 -67.00 39.81
N MET A 467 59.75 -68.08 39.46
CA MET A 467 60.09 -69.04 38.41
C MET A 467 59.39 -68.71 37.08
N GLY A 468 58.55 -67.66 37.04
CA GLY A 468 57.80 -67.24 35.87
C GLY A 468 56.49 -68.01 35.64
N ASN A 469 56.05 -68.85 36.58
CA ASN A 469 54.77 -69.54 36.47
C ASN A 469 53.61 -68.56 36.73
N ALA A 470 52.58 -68.66 35.91
CA ALA A 470 51.37 -67.87 36.05
C ALA A 470 50.44 -68.52 37.08
N ILE A 471 50.09 -67.78 38.14
CA ILE A 471 49.23 -68.22 39.23
C ILE A 471 47.90 -67.46 39.14
N PRO A 472 46.84 -68.07 38.57
CA PRO A 472 45.51 -67.49 38.54
C PRO A 472 44.81 -67.65 39.90
N GLU A 473 44.26 -66.57 40.42
CA GLU A 473 43.42 -66.56 41.62
C GLU A 473 42.03 -66.01 41.28
N VAL A 474 40.99 -66.77 41.62
CA VAL A 474 39.60 -66.44 41.31
C VAL A 474 39.03 -65.47 42.37
N SER A 475 38.19 -64.54 41.93
CA SER A 475 37.49 -63.58 42.79
C SER A 475 36.27 -64.16 43.49
N GLN A 476 35.74 -63.44 44.47
CA GLN A 476 34.42 -63.71 45.07
C GLN A 476 33.38 -62.80 44.41
N GLY A 477 32.93 -63.19 43.22
CA GLY A 477 32.02 -62.37 42.42
C GLY A 477 32.68 -61.07 41.97
N ALA A 478 32.07 -59.93 42.31
CA ALA A 478 32.64 -58.60 42.09
C ALA A 478 33.75 -58.23 43.10
N SER A 479 33.89 -58.98 44.19
CA SER A 479 34.79 -58.66 45.30
C SER A 479 36.11 -59.43 45.23
N PHE A 480 37.18 -58.83 45.74
CA PHE A 480 38.48 -59.49 45.87
C PHE A 480 38.43 -60.58 46.93
N SER A 481 38.90 -61.79 46.60
CA SER A 481 38.98 -62.92 47.55
C SER A 481 40.12 -62.75 48.55
N ASP A 482 40.07 -63.45 49.68
CA ASP A 482 41.13 -63.38 50.70
C ASP A 482 42.48 -63.86 50.16
N SER A 483 42.47 -64.91 49.32
CA SER A 483 43.67 -65.40 48.63
C SER A 483 44.28 -64.33 47.71
N GLN A 484 43.44 -63.61 46.95
CA GLN A 484 43.88 -62.49 46.11
C GLN A 484 44.50 -61.38 46.97
N LYS A 485 43.86 -60.98 48.08
CA LYS A 485 44.37 -59.94 48.99
C LYS A 485 45.69 -60.36 49.64
N ASP A 486 45.83 -61.62 50.04
CA ASP A 486 47.06 -62.16 50.61
C ASP A 486 48.23 -62.15 49.63
N ARG A 487 47.97 -62.48 48.36
CA ARG A 487 49.00 -62.36 47.31
C ARG A 487 49.39 -60.91 47.05
N ILE A 488 48.42 -60.00 46.98
CA ILE A 488 48.68 -58.55 46.84
C ILE A 488 49.56 -58.04 47.99
N ARG A 489 49.31 -58.47 49.24
CA ARG A 489 50.14 -58.10 50.40
C ARG A 489 51.60 -58.52 50.24
N ARG A 490 51.84 -59.72 49.71
CA ARG A 490 53.17 -60.31 49.50
C ARG A 490 53.93 -59.72 48.30
N LEU A 491 53.27 -59.06 47.36
CA LEU A 491 53.93 -58.45 46.19
C LEU A 491 54.88 -57.32 46.62
N THR A 492 56.11 -57.30 46.10
CA THR A 492 57.03 -56.17 46.32
C THR A 492 56.77 -55.05 45.32
N ARG A 493 57.27 -53.85 45.64
CA ARG A 493 57.24 -52.69 44.71
C ARG A 493 57.83 -53.06 43.34
N GLY A 494 57.22 -52.57 42.27
CA GLY A 494 57.57 -52.81 40.87
C GLY A 494 57.07 -54.14 40.29
N LYS A 495 56.51 -55.05 41.11
CA LYS A 495 55.88 -56.28 40.61
C LYS A 495 54.53 -55.97 39.99
N ARG A 496 54.16 -56.81 39.02
CA ARG A 496 52.94 -56.64 38.23
C ARG A 496 52.02 -57.84 38.37
N PHE A 497 50.73 -57.59 38.29
CA PHE A 497 49.72 -58.63 38.13
C PHE A 497 48.65 -58.13 37.17
N PHE A 498 47.89 -59.04 36.58
CA PHE A 498 46.83 -58.69 35.64
C PHE A 498 45.47 -59.02 36.23
N ILE A 499 44.54 -58.08 36.12
CA ILE A 499 43.12 -58.34 36.32
C ILE A 499 42.59 -58.81 34.96
N ARG A 500 42.21 -60.08 34.84
CA ARG A 500 41.78 -60.68 33.57
C ARG A 500 40.51 -61.50 33.73
N GLY A 501 39.93 -61.91 32.60
CA GLY A 501 38.70 -62.72 32.61
C GLY A 501 37.54 -62.01 33.30
N VAL A 502 37.53 -60.67 33.30
CA VAL A 502 36.49 -59.87 33.93
C VAL A 502 35.22 -60.05 33.11
N VAL A 503 34.17 -60.59 33.72
CA VAL A 503 32.85 -60.69 33.10
C VAL A 503 31.91 -59.74 33.80
N ALA A 504 31.27 -58.85 33.04
CA ALA A 504 30.34 -57.86 33.55
C ALA A 504 29.00 -57.89 32.79
N LYS A 505 27.92 -57.56 33.49
CA LYS A 505 26.56 -57.50 32.97
C LYS A 505 26.08 -56.06 32.87
N GLY A 506 25.64 -55.66 31.68
CA GLY A 506 25.15 -54.31 31.42
C GLY A 506 23.66 -54.13 31.75
N PRO A 507 23.15 -52.88 31.67
CA PRO A 507 21.72 -52.59 31.75
C PRO A 507 20.90 -53.23 30.62
N ASP A 508 21.57 -53.55 29.51
CA ASP A 508 21.05 -54.33 28.39
C ASP A 508 20.82 -55.82 28.74
N GLY A 509 21.25 -56.26 29.92
CA GLY A 509 21.09 -57.63 30.41
C GLY A 509 22.09 -58.63 29.82
N LEU A 510 23.00 -58.19 28.96
CA LEU A 510 24.00 -59.05 28.31
C LEU A 510 25.27 -59.15 29.15
N GLU A 511 25.86 -60.34 29.21
CA GLU A 511 27.18 -60.58 29.80
C GLU A 511 28.28 -60.34 28.77
N ARG A 512 29.36 -59.67 29.19
CA ARG A 512 30.49 -59.33 28.34
C ARG A 512 31.81 -59.59 29.06
N THR A 513 32.76 -60.17 28.34
CA THR A 513 34.14 -60.34 28.82
C THR A 513 34.94 -59.10 28.47
N LEU A 514 35.49 -58.43 29.48
CA LEU A 514 36.18 -57.15 29.33
C LEU A 514 37.67 -57.33 29.10
N THR A 515 38.29 -56.27 28.60
CA THR A 515 39.74 -56.23 28.40
C THR A 515 40.49 -56.31 29.74
N PRO A 516 41.61 -57.07 29.80
CA PRO A 516 42.43 -57.14 31.00
C PRO A 516 43.09 -55.81 31.36
N ILE A 517 43.36 -55.61 32.65
CA ILE A 517 44.08 -54.44 33.18
C ILE A 517 45.39 -54.88 33.82
N GLU A 518 46.48 -54.20 33.49
CA GLU A 518 47.77 -54.34 34.16
C GLU A 518 47.85 -53.44 35.39
N VAL A 519 48.25 -54.03 36.52
CA VAL A 519 48.50 -53.31 37.77
C VAL A 519 49.96 -53.46 38.16
N ILE A 520 50.64 -52.34 38.38
CA ILE A 520 52.01 -52.27 38.86
C ILE A 520 51.98 -51.76 40.30
N VAL A 521 52.47 -52.57 41.24
CA VAL A 521 52.50 -52.19 42.66
C VAL A 521 53.58 -51.13 42.87
N ASN A 522 53.20 -49.94 43.33
CA ASN A 522 54.11 -48.86 43.70
C ASN A 522 54.27 -48.70 45.21
#